data_AF-A0A7C2VV74-F1
#
_entry.id   AF-A0A7C2VV74-F1
#
_cell.length_a   1.000
_cell.length_b   1.000
_cell.length_c   1.000
_cell.angle_alpha   90.00
_cell.angle_beta   90.00
_cell.angle_gamma   90.00
#
_symmetry.space_group_name_H-M   'P 1'
#
loop_
_entity.id
_entity.type
_entity.pdbx_description
1 polymer ?
#
loop_
_entity_poly.entity_id
_entity_poly.type
_entity_poly.pdbx_seq_one_letter_code
_entity_poly.pdbx_strand_id
1 'polypeptide(L)'
;MARQLGAERSHRSMLAPLLWLGLLAPFFLIPGPWVLAGLIGLAIGWQHFGRPAWRTLESSIRYLLVGVLSAAVIGFICSADPGLSLPKLANILYGMTLGVIAARTARDQWGKDLLRTGLLLASVGVAAVGLVGTEWNSSKFGWFAAVHARLPRLSGAVVDSFGNVQPGIHPNEVGGVLALLLPIACAQAIFPGPSFGRWLGGGVVALSLPTLLLTQSRSAWLGVAGAVILLLARGWRRVWPLVCASLAVGLGGIMAVGPQRFLEILWAVDAVAWRAPMIEARLEIWRRGLLLLRDFPLTGIGLNLFPRLSDQFYPSPTLGPEAHIPHAHNIILQTALDLGLPGALIFFMLIGLTLVRLWRQRDSASAGLRTGLIAGLVGFALYGLLDAVTLGAKPGFLLWLVLGVAWAEGDALSGQVFPRRWLLPGAALFAVTAVFFLPQNLAMLLLAHAYRRESAELGRLSALVVQHSPSWPVVGSDRDLILARAIAPGDPAAAGVFYQRYLSRSPADAAIHYERGLAAIRAGQTALAVQALLAAQESPGFALEARYQLLRLRAQGRLLAPEASSPQPLAVIAEMTGRPRLRREIPALTRALVDIGALSPEEGRRVLAFLLFHQHRAEAGRLLD
;
A
#
# COMPACT_ATOMS: atom_id res chain seq x y z
N MET A 1 -53.52 1.34 7.44
CA MET A 1 -53.40 2.36 6.37
C MET A 1 -52.44 3.51 6.73
N ALA A 2 -52.85 4.59 7.40
CA ALA A 2 -52.01 5.80 7.56
C ALA A 2 -50.59 5.57 8.15
N ARG A 3 -50.45 4.74 9.20
CA ARG A 3 -49.13 4.37 9.76
C ARG A 3 -48.24 3.59 8.77
N GLN A 4 -48.82 2.75 7.91
CA GLN A 4 -48.07 2.03 6.86
C GLN A 4 -47.61 2.99 5.76
N LEU A 5 -48.46 3.90 5.31
CA LEU A 5 -48.09 4.93 4.32
C LEU A 5 -46.97 5.86 4.85
N GLY A 6 -46.95 6.13 6.16
CA GLY A 6 -45.83 6.81 6.83
C GLY A 6 -44.54 5.98 6.82
N ALA A 7 -44.61 4.70 7.20
CA ALA A 7 -43.47 3.79 7.20
C ALA A 7 -42.87 3.59 5.79
N GLU A 8 -43.71 3.38 4.76
CA GLU A 8 -43.26 3.29 3.38
C GLU A 8 -42.54 4.55 2.90
N ARG A 9 -43.08 5.74 3.22
CA ARG A 9 -42.40 7.01 2.91
C ARG A 9 -41.05 7.12 3.62
N SER A 10 -40.96 6.66 4.88
CA SER A 10 -39.70 6.58 5.63
C SER A 10 -38.68 5.67 4.91
N HIS A 11 -39.05 4.40 4.66
CA HIS A 11 -38.15 3.42 4.03
C HIS A 11 -37.69 3.87 2.64
N ARG A 12 -38.59 4.40 1.79
CA ARG A 12 -38.23 4.96 0.47
C ARG A 12 -37.23 6.10 0.58
N SER A 13 -37.36 6.98 1.58
CA SER A 13 -36.42 8.08 1.83
C SER A 13 -35.01 7.62 2.28
N MET A 14 -34.89 6.40 2.80
CA MET A 14 -33.63 5.78 3.23
C MET A 14 -33.01 4.88 2.15
N LEU A 15 -33.82 4.27 1.27
CA LEU A 15 -33.34 3.51 0.11
C LEU A 15 -32.76 4.40 -0.98
N ALA A 16 -33.45 5.49 -1.34
CA ALA A 16 -33.03 6.41 -2.41
C ALA A 16 -31.53 6.80 -2.37
N PRO A 17 -30.95 7.22 -1.23
CA PRO A 17 -29.52 7.57 -1.18
C PRO A 17 -28.57 6.37 -1.31
N LEU A 18 -28.95 5.18 -0.83
CA LEU A 18 -28.14 3.98 -0.96
C LEU A 18 -28.17 3.45 -2.42
N LEU A 19 -29.33 3.52 -3.08
CA LEU A 19 -29.47 3.21 -4.50
C LEU A 19 -28.70 4.20 -5.38
N TRP A 20 -28.75 5.50 -5.05
CA TRP A 20 -27.95 6.53 -5.74
C TRP A 20 -26.44 6.25 -5.66
N LEU A 21 -25.92 5.92 -4.48
CA LEU A 21 -24.51 5.53 -4.33
C LEU A 21 -24.19 4.20 -5.04
N GLY A 22 -25.11 3.23 -5.04
CA GLY A 22 -24.96 1.98 -5.80
C GLY A 22 -24.81 2.21 -7.30
N LEU A 23 -25.59 3.15 -7.87
CA LEU A 23 -25.47 3.56 -9.28
C LEU A 23 -24.15 4.30 -9.58
N LEU A 24 -23.55 4.97 -8.59
CA LEU A 24 -22.26 5.64 -8.73
C LEU A 24 -21.05 4.73 -8.46
N ALA A 25 -21.23 3.59 -7.78
CA ALA A 25 -20.14 2.68 -7.43
C ALA A 25 -19.25 2.26 -8.63
N PRO A 26 -19.78 2.00 -9.85
CA PRO A 26 -18.94 1.68 -11.01
C PRO A 26 -17.91 2.76 -11.36
N PHE A 27 -18.24 4.04 -11.18
CA PHE A 27 -17.38 5.20 -11.51
C PHE A 27 -16.15 5.34 -10.61
N PHE A 28 -16.13 4.61 -9.49
CA PHE A 28 -15.06 4.62 -8.48
C PHE A 28 -14.33 3.26 -8.40
N LEU A 29 -15.05 2.15 -8.56
CA LEU A 29 -14.52 0.79 -8.42
C LEU A 29 -13.94 0.21 -9.72
N ILE A 30 -14.47 0.60 -10.88
CA ILE A 30 -14.02 0.13 -12.19
C ILE A 30 -13.02 1.16 -12.77
N PRO A 31 -11.87 0.73 -13.34
CA PRO A 31 -10.95 1.66 -14.00
C PRO A 31 -11.60 2.35 -15.20
N GLY A 32 -11.39 3.66 -15.34
CA GLY A 32 -11.84 4.41 -16.52
C GLY A 32 -11.74 5.93 -16.35
N PRO A 33 -11.98 6.71 -17.42
CA PRO A 33 -11.95 8.17 -17.38
C PRO A 33 -13.13 8.79 -16.61
N TRP A 34 -14.12 7.99 -16.23
CA TRP A 34 -15.41 8.42 -15.72
C TRP A 34 -15.41 8.97 -14.28
N VAL A 35 -14.26 8.98 -13.59
CA VAL A 35 -14.12 9.45 -12.20
C VAL A 35 -14.72 10.85 -12.00
N LEU A 36 -14.55 11.77 -12.96
CA LEU A 36 -15.13 13.11 -12.90
C LEU A 36 -16.67 13.10 -12.93
N ALA A 37 -17.28 12.25 -13.76
CA ALA A 37 -18.74 12.08 -13.78
C ALA A 37 -19.25 11.45 -12.47
N GLY A 38 -18.50 10.49 -11.91
CA GLY A 38 -18.74 9.95 -10.57
C GLY A 38 -18.72 11.03 -9.49
N LEU A 39 -17.71 11.91 -9.51
CA LEU A 39 -17.59 13.04 -8.57
C LEU A 39 -18.73 14.07 -8.72
N ILE A 40 -19.19 14.36 -9.94
CA ILE A 40 -20.36 15.22 -10.19
C ILE A 40 -21.64 14.57 -9.62
N GLY A 41 -21.88 13.30 -9.90
CA GLY A 41 -23.01 12.55 -9.34
C GLY A 41 -22.95 12.44 -7.81
N LEU A 42 -21.75 12.33 -7.24
CA LEU A 42 -21.52 12.32 -5.79
C LEU A 42 -21.81 13.69 -5.18
N ALA A 43 -21.42 14.79 -5.85
CA ALA A 43 -21.73 16.15 -5.41
C ALA A 43 -23.25 16.42 -5.43
N ILE A 44 -23.96 15.98 -6.47
CA ILE A 44 -25.43 16.05 -6.55
C ILE A 44 -26.07 15.25 -5.40
N GLY A 45 -25.66 13.98 -5.21
CA GLY A 45 -26.11 13.15 -4.10
C GLY A 45 -25.79 13.74 -2.72
N TRP A 46 -24.67 14.45 -2.60
CA TRP A 46 -24.30 15.17 -1.37
C TRP A 46 -25.25 16.33 -1.07
N GLN A 47 -25.69 17.10 -2.08
CA GLN A 47 -26.66 18.19 -1.85
C GLN A 47 -28.01 17.66 -1.34
N HIS A 48 -28.56 16.62 -1.99
CA HIS A 48 -29.89 16.09 -1.67
C HIS A 48 -29.91 15.18 -0.44
N PHE A 49 -28.90 14.33 -0.27
CA PHE A 49 -28.89 13.27 0.75
C PHE A 49 -27.79 13.42 1.80
N GLY A 50 -26.59 13.78 1.36
CA GLY A 50 -25.40 13.92 2.22
C GLY A 50 -25.53 15.05 3.23
N ARG A 51 -25.95 16.25 2.83
CA ARG A 51 -26.14 17.41 3.73
C ARG A 51 -27.12 17.14 4.87
N PRO A 52 -28.33 16.56 4.65
CA PRO A 52 -29.20 16.11 5.73
C PRO A 52 -28.55 15.05 6.63
N ALA A 53 -27.86 14.06 6.06
CA ALA A 53 -27.18 13.02 6.84
C ALA A 53 -26.05 13.59 7.73
N TRP A 54 -25.22 14.47 7.17
CA TRP A 54 -24.16 15.18 7.88
C TRP A 54 -24.69 15.99 9.07
N ARG A 55 -25.87 16.60 8.96
CA ARG A 55 -26.49 17.31 10.09
C ARG A 55 -26.82 16.39 11.26
N THR A 56 -27.07 15.10 11.03
CA THR A 56 -27.40 14.14 12.10
C THR A 56 -26.20 13.68 12.93
N LEU A 57 -25.00 13.62 12.33
CA LEU A 57 -23.77 13.17 13.00
C LEU A 57 -23.36 14.07 14.17
N GLU A 58 -22.80 13.47 15.24
CA GLU A 58 -22.26 14.22 16.36
C GLU A 58 -21.05 15.10 15.92
N SER A 59 -20.94 16.28 16.53
CA SER A 59 -19.90 17.27 16.20
C SER A 59 -18.46 16.72 16.25
N SER A 60 -18.12 15.83 17.18
CA SER A 60 -16.77 15.25 17.23
C SER A 60 -16.45 14.40 15.99
N ILE A 61 -17.38 13.54 15.56
CA ILE A 61 -17.25 12.74 14.33
C ILE A 61 -17.16 13.66 13.11
N ARG A 62 -17.97 14.73 13.05
CA ARG A 62 -17.90 15.72 11.96
C ARG A 62 -16.55 16.43 11.87
N TYR A 63 -15.97 16.87 13.00
CA TYR A 63 -14.67 17.52 12.99
C TYR A 63 -13.55 16.56 12.54
N LEU A 64 -13.57 15.30 13.00
CA LEU A 64 -12.59 14.30 12.58
C LEU A 64 -12.75 13.94 11.08
N LEU A 65 -13.97 13.80 10.58
CA LEU A 65 -14.23 13.58 9.15
C LEU A 65 -13.77 14.77 8.29
N VAL A 66 -14.01 16.02 8.71
CA VAL A 66 -13.44 17.18 8.03
C VAL A 66 -11.92 17.12 8.03
N GLY A 67 -11.28 16.78 9.17
CA GLY A 67 -9.83 16.67 9.27
C GLY A 67 -9.23 15.59 8.35
N VAL A 68 -9.81 14.39 8.28
CA VAL A 68 -9.35 13.34 7.33
C VAL A 68 -9.55 13.79 5.88
N LEU A 69 -10.68 14.41 5.54
CA LEU A 69 -10.91 14.92 4.19
C LEU A 69 -9.94 16.04 3.82
N SER A 70 -9.70 17.00 4.73
CA SER A 70 -8.70 18.05 4.53
C SER A 70 -7.31 17.47 4.31
N ALA A 71 -6.89 16.48 5.10
CA ALA A 71 -5.61 15.81 4.92
C ALA A 71 -5.53 15.05 3.58
N ALA A 72 -6.61 14.37 3.15
CA ALA A 72 -6.65 13.68 1.86
C ALA A 72 -6.63 14.66 0.67
N VAL A 73 -7.29 15.81 0.78
CA VAL A 73 -7.24 16.88 -0.24
C VAL A 73 -5.86 17.53 -0.27
N ILE A 74 -5.21 17.76 0.88
CA ILE A 74 -3.82 18.25 0.94
C ILE A 74 -2.87 17.23 0.32
N GLY A 75 -2.96 15.94 0.69
CA GLY A 75 -2.16 14.86 0.10
C GLY A 75 -2.42 14.62 -1.40
N PHE A 76 -3.56 15.07 -1.93
CA PHE A 76 -3.82 15.14 -3.37
C PHE A 76 -3.17 16.37 -4.02
N ILE A 77 -3.34 17.57 -3.45
CA ILE A 77 -2.76 18.83 -3.95
C ILE A 77 -1.23 18.79 -3.95
N CYS A 78 -0.64 18.14 -2.93
CA CYS A 78 0.80 17.94 -2.81
C CYS A 78 1.33 16.75 -3.64
N SER A 79 0.47 16.00 -4.34
CA SER A 79 0.91 14.84 -5.11
C SER A 79 1.69 15.23 -6.36
N ALA A 80 2.92 14.72 -6.48
CA ALA A 80 3.72 14.83 -7.70
C ALA A 80 3.10 14.09 -8.90
N ASP A 81 2.25 13.08 -8.68
CA ASP A 81 1.46 12.43 -9.74
C ASP A 81 -0.05 12.39 -9.38
N PRO A 82 -0.80 13.45 -9.73
CA PRO A 82 -2.24 13.51 -9.54
C PRO A 82 -3.02 12.40 -10.26
N GLY A 83 -2.45 11.74 -11.28
CA GLY A 83 -3.07 10.63 -11.99
C GLY A 83 -3.20 9.37 -11.12
N LEU A 84 -2.24 9.11 -10.24
CA LEU A 84 -2.35 8.05 -9.22
C LEU A 84 -3.20 8.47 -8.03
N SER A 85 -3.15 9.75 -7.64
CA SER A 85 -3.81 10.23 -6.43
C SER A 85 -5.31 10.54 -6.61
N LEU A 86 -5.75 11.00 -7.79
CA LEU A 86 -7.17 11.37 -8.02
C LEU A 86 -8.15 10.21 -7.82
N PRO A 87 -7.93 8.98 -8.36
CA PRO A 87 -8.84 7.86 -8.11
C PRO A 87 -8.93 7.49 -6.63
N LYS A 88 -7.83 7.66 -5.89
CA LYS A 88 -7.72 7.30 -4.47
C LYS A 88 -8.44 8.34 -3.60
N LEU A 89 -8.32 9.64 -3.92
CA LEU A 89 -9.14 10.71 -3.33
C LEU A 89 -10.64 10.49 -3.62
N ALA A 90 -10.98 10.13 -4.87
CA ALA A 90 -12.35 9.87 -5.28
C ALA A 90 -12.97 8.69 -4.51
N ASN A 91 -12.21 7.61 -4.29
CA ASN A 91 -12.61 6.47 -3.46
C ASN A 91 -12.80 6.85 -1.98
N ILE A 92 -11.94 7.71 -1.42
CA ILE A 92 -12.11 8.26 -0.06
C ILE A 92 -13.41 9.08 0.01
N LEU A 93 -13.64 10.00 -0.94
CA LEU A 93 -14.87 10.82 -1.02
C LEU A 93 -16.14 9.97 -1.12
N TYR A 94 -16.14 8.97 -2.01
CA TYR A 94 -17.26 8.04 -2.17
C TYR A 94 -17.51 7.23 -0.88
N GLY A 95 -16.46 6.65 -0.32
CA GLY A 95 -16.52 5.89 0.93
C GLY A 95 -17.03 6.72 2.10
N MET A 96 -16.44 7.90 2.35
CA MET A 96 -16.90 8.82 3.40
C MET A 96 -18.37 9.21 3.22
N THR A 97 -18.81 9.48 1.99
CA THR A 97 -20.21 9.81 1.69
C THR A 97 -21.15 8.65 2.00
N LEU A 98 -20.75 7.42 1.64
CA LEU A 98 -21.46 6.19 2.02
C LEU A 98 -21.53 6.00 3.54
N GLY A 99 -20.44 6.24 4.26
CA GLY A 99 -20.41 6.18 5.73
C GLY A 99 -21.34 7.19 6.39
N VAL A 100 -21.35 8.44 5.91
CA VAL A 100 -22.25 9.51 6.39
C VAL A 100 -23.72 9.14 6.14
N ILE A 101 -24.06 8.59 4.97
CA ILE A 101 -25.42 8.16 4.63
C ILE A 101 -25.82 6.91 5.44
N ALA A 102 -24.93 5.93 5.58
CA ALA A 102 -25.17 4.74 6.40
C ALA A 102 -25.42 5.09 7.87
N ALA A 103 -24.69 6.06 8.43
CA ALA A 103 -24.92 6.56 9.79
C ALA A 103 -26.30 7.22 9.98
N ARG A 104 -26.85 7.87 8.95
CA ARG A 104 -28.24 8.37 8.99
C ARG A 104 -29.25 7.23 8.92
N THR A 105 -29.06 6.28 7.99
CA THR A 105 -30.00 5.17 7.78
C THR A 105 -29.98 4.18 8.95
N ALA A 106 -28.85 3.94 9.61
CA ALA A 106 -28.73 3.09 10.78
C ALA A 106 -29.34 3.68 12.08
N ARG A 107 -30.20 4.72 12.00
CA ARG A 107 -30.86 5.33 13.17
C ARG A 107 -32.19 4.69 13.56
N ASP A 108 -32.92 4.11 12.62
CA ASP A 108 -34.10 3.29 12.93
C ASP A 108 -33.79 1.79 12.81
N GLN A 109 -34.67 0.96 13.37
CA GLN A 109 -34.43 -0.48 13.41
C GLN A 109 -34.41 -1.11 12.01
N TRP A 110 -35.28 -0.63 11.12
CA TRP A 110 -35.37 -1.12 9.75
C TRP A 110 -34.09 -0.86 8.95
N GLY A 111 -33.54 0.35 9.04
CA GLY A 111 -32.29 0.73 8.40
C GLY A 111 -31.06 0.06 9.02
N LYS A 112 -31.07 -0.23 10.32
CA LYS A 112 -30.06 -1.11 10.97
C LYS A 112 -30.12 -2.54 10.42
N ASP A 113 -31.31 -3.13 10.33
CA ASP A 113 -31.48 -4.49 9.80
C ASP A 113 -31.11 -4.57 8.30
N LEU A 114 -31.44 -3.54 7.51
CA LEU A 114 -30.99 -3.39 6.12
C LEU A 114 -29.46 -3.34 6.02
N LEU A 115 -28.80 -2.44 6.76
CA LEU A 115 -27.36 -2.22 6.66
C LEU A 115 -26.56 -3.40 7.22
N ARG A 116 -27.04 -4.07 8.28
CA ARG A 116 -26.49 -5.35 8.74
C ARG A 116 -26.57 -6.39 7.63
N THR A 117 -27.72 -6.53 6.98
CA THR A 117 -27.91 -7.51 5.89
C THR A 117 -27.00 -7.16 4.70
N GLY A 118 -26.85 -5.88 4.38
CA GLY A 118 -25.90 -5.38 3.38
C GLY A 118 -24.44 -5.72 3.70
N LEU A 119 -24.00 -5.59 4.95
CA LEU A 119 -22.64 -5.98 5.39
C LEU A 119 -22.42 -7.50 5.29
N LEU A 120 -23.43 -8.31 5.63
CA LEU A 120 -23.39 -9.77 5.49
C LEU A 120 -23.31 -10.19 4.02
N LEU A 121 -24.14 -9.60 3.16
CA LEU A 121 -24.11 -9.84 1.71
C LEU A 121 -22.80 -9.32 1.08
N ALA A 122 -22.22 -8.23 1.58
CA ALA A 122 -20.92 -7.75 1.15
C ALA A 122 -19.79 -8.74 1.48
N SER A 123 -19.85 -9.45 2.61
CA SER A 123 -18.88 -10.52 2.92
C SER A 123 -18.95 -11.65 1.89
N VAL A 124 -20.15 -12.09 1.51
CA VAL A 124 -20.35 -13.12 0.47
C VAL A 124 -19.94 -12.59 -0.91
N GLY A 125 -20.23 -11.33 -1.23
CA GLY A 125 -19.81 -10.69 -2.48
C GLY A 125 -18.29 -10.60 -2.60
N VAL A 126 -17.59 -10.19 -1.54
CA VAL A 126 -16.12 -10.17 -1.48
C VAL A 126 -15.55 -11.59 -1.57
N ALA A 127 -16.16 -12.57 -0.93
CA ALA A 127 -15.74 -13.97 -1.05
C ALA A 127 -15.92 -14.49 -2.50
N ALA A 128 -17.08 -14.26 -3.12
CA ALA A 128 -17.36 -14.69 -4.48
C ALA A 128 -16.44 -14.01 -5.52
N VAL A 129 -16.31 -12.67 -5.47
CA VAL A 129 -15.39 -11.91 -6.33
C VAL A 129 -13.94 -12.33 -6.07
N GLY A 130 -13.59 -12.62 -4.81
CA GLY A 130 -12.28 -13.15 -4.43
C GLY A 130 -11.99 -14.51 -5.07
N LEU A 131 -12.90 -15.47 -5.00
CA LEU A 131 -12.70 -16.81 -5.58
C LEU A 131 -12.46 -16.76 -7.10
N VAL A 132 -13.22 -15.94 -7.83
CA VAL A 132 -13.18 -15.90 -9.30
C VAL A 132 -12.20 -14.89 -9.90
N GLY A 133 -11.84 -13.84 -9.14
CA GLY A 133 -11.06 -12.70 -9.62
C GLY A 133 -9.67 -12.56 -8.98
N THR A 134 -9.29 -13.41 -8.02
CA THR A 134 -7.94 -13.41 -7.43
C THR A 134 -6.94 -14.08 -8.35
N GLU A 135 -5.73 -13.52 -8.41
CA GLU A 135 -4.61 -14.13 -9.12
C GLU A 135 -3.97 -15.25 -8.29
N TRP A 136 -4.50 -16.47 -8.44
CA TRP A 136 -4.04 -17.68 -7.73
C TRP A 136 -2.70 -18.26 -8.25
N ASN A 137 -1.75 -17.40 -8.64
CA ASN A 137 -0.51 -17.82 -9.31
C ASN A 137 0.61 -18.29 -8.37
N SER A 138 0.54 -18.00 -7.07
CA SER A 138 1.49 -18.51 -6.06
C SER A 138 0.77 -19.22 -4.91
N SER A 139 1.12 -20.49 -4.69
CA SER A 139 0.61 -21.31 -3.59
C SER A 139 1.71 -21.51 -2.55
N LYS A 140 1.65 -20.77 -1.45
CA LYS A 140 2.62 -20.81 -0.34
C LYS A 140 2.61 -22.18 0.35
N PHE A 141 1.43 -22.82 0.43
CA PHE A 141 1.29 -24.21 0.88
C PHE A 141 0.91 -25.13 -0.28
N GLY A 142 1.71 -26.18 -0.52
CA GLY A 142 1.54 -27.09 -1.67
C GLY A 142 0.18 -27.80 -1.74
N TRP A 143 -0.45 -28.10 -0.60
CA TRP A 143 -1.79 -28.73 -0.57
C TRP A 143 -2.90 -27.84 -1.15
N PHE A 144 -2.72 -26.51 -1.21
CA PHE A 144 -3.65 -25.62 -1.89
C PHE A 144 -3.41 -25.50 -3.40
N ALA A 145 -2.24 -25.90 -3.93
CA ALA A 145 -1.92 -25.76 -5.35
C ALA A 145 -2.92 -26.50 -6.26
N ALA A 146 -3.32 -27.72 -5.87
CA ALA A 146 -4.34 -28.50 -6.58
C ALA A 146 -5.75 -27.88 -6.55
N VAL A 147 -6.02 -26.94 -5.62
CA VAL A 147 -7.26 -26.16 -5.57
C VAL A 147 -7.11 -24.89 -6.40
N HIS A 148 -6.02 -24.14 -6.22
CA HIS A 148 -5.66 -22.92 -6.98
C HIS A 148 -5.56 -23.16 -8.50
N ALA A 149 -5.15 -24.35 -8.92
CA ALA A 149 -5.14 -24.77 -10.34
C ALA A 149 -6.55 -25.02 -10.91
N ARG A 150 -7.57 -25.22 -10.06
CA ARG A 150 -8.97 -25.51 -10.45
C ARG A 150 -9.93 -24.33 -10.24
N LEU A 151 -9.50 -23.28 -9.54
CA LEU A 151 -10.33 -22.09 -9.35
C LEU A 151 -10.48 -21.32 -10.67
N PRO A 152 -11.69 -20.82 -11.00
CA PRO A 152 -11.91 -20.04 -12.20
C PRO A 152 -11.12 -18.74 -12.15
N ARG A 153 -10.58 -18.32 -13.29
CA ARG A 153 -9.77 -17.12 -13.45
C ARG A 153 -10.49 -16.15 -14.39
N LEU A 154 -11.37 -15.30 -13.83
CA LEU A 154 -11.93 -14.18 -14.57
C LEU A 154 -10.87 -13.10 -14.68
N SER A 155 -10.19 -13.06 -15.83
CA SER A 155 -9.16 -12.09 -16.21
C SER A 155 -9.76 -10.70 -16.46
N GLY A 156 -10.24 -10.07 -15.38
CA GLY A 156 -10.58 -8.65 -15.38
C GLY A 156 -9.31 -7.81 -15.42
N ALA A 157 -9.34 -6.72 -16.20
CA ALA A 157 -8.27 -5.72 -16.20
C ALA A 157 -8.28 -4.92 -14.87
N VAL A 158 -7.71 -5.50 -13.81
CA VAL A 158 -7.57 -4.85 -12.52
C VAL A 158 -6.45 -3.83 -12.60
N VAL A 159 -6.71 -2.57 -12.26
CA VAL A 159 -5.64 -1.55 -12.13
C VAL A 159 -5.07 -1.56 -10.71
N ASP A 160 -3.74 -1.61 -10.65
CA ASP A 160 -2.92 -1.76 -9.44
C ASP A 160 -2.67 -0.41 -8.69
N SER A 161 -1.68 -0.39 -7.80
CA SER A 161 -1.23 0.86 -7.13
C SER A 161 -0.24 1.70 -7.95
N PHE A 162 0.33 1.19 -9.05
CA PHE A 162 1.25 1.90 -9.94
C PHE A 162 0.55 2.59 -11.12
N GLY A 163 -0.69 2.19 -11.41
CA GLY A 163 -1.48 2.57 -12.59
C GLY A 163 -1.46 1.53 -13.73
N ASN A 164 -0.83 0.38 -13.53
CA ASN A 164 -0.76 -0.70 -14.53
C ASN A 164 -2.00 -1.59 -14.48
N VAL A 165 -2.26 -2.32 -15.58
CA VAL A 165 -3.22 -3.44 -15.59
C VAL A 165 -2.52 -4.72 -15.14
N GLN A 166 -3.03 -5.36 -14.10
CA GLN A 166 -2.68 -6.70 -13.63
C GLN A 166 -3.85 -7.69 -13.88
N PRO A 167 -3.59 -9.00 -14.03
CA PRO A 167 -4.59 -9.95 -14.54
C PRO A 167 -5.60 -10.45 -13.49
N GLY A 168 -5.43 -10.09 -12.22
CA GLY A 168 -6.38 -10.41 -11.14
C GLY A 168 -6.18 -9.54 -9.89
N ILE A 169 -6.91 -9.85 -8.82
CA ILE A 169 -6.80 -9.22 -7.50
C ILE A 169 -5.70 -9.93 -6.70
N HIS A 170 -4.89 -9.19 -5.92
CA HIS A 170 -3.88 -9.80 -5.06
C HIS A 170 -4.53 -10.45 -3.81
N PRO A 171 -4.23 -11.73 -3.47
CA PRO A 171 -4.96 -12.48 -2.43
C PRO A 171 -4.95 -11.83 -1.05
N ASN A 172 -3.89 -11.11 -0.66
CA ASN A 172 -3.86 -10.43 0.64
C ASN A 172 -4.96 -9.34 0.76
N GLU A 173 -5.35 -8.67 -0.32
CA GLU A 173 -6.42 -7.66 -0.28
C GLU A 173 -7.77 -8.28 0.07
N VAL A 174 -8.13 -9.38 -0.60
CA VAL A 174 -9.34 -10.16 -0.30
C VAL A 174 -9.32 -10.62 1.16
N GLY A 175 -8.16 -11.09 1.63
CA GLY A 175 -7.95 -11.46 3.03
C GLY A 175 -8.20 -10.29 3.99
N GLY A 176 -7.64 -9.11 3.70
CA GLY A 176 -7.81 -7.91 4.53
C GLY A 176 -9.24 -7.39 4.60
N VAL A 177 -9.99 -7.49 3.51
CA VAL A 177 -11.41 -7.11 3.48
C VAL A 177 -12.27 -8.14 4.22
N LEU A 178 -11.97 -9.44 4.08
CA LEU A 178 -12.62 -10.47 4.89
C LEU A 178 -12.25 -10.36 6.38
N ALA A 179 -11.06 -9.85 6.73
CA ALA A 179 -10.69 -9.57 8.12
C ALA A 179 -11.51 -8.44 8.77
N LEU A 180 -12.04 -7.51 7.96
CA LEU A 180 -13.02 -6.50 8.39
C LEU A 180 -14.45 -7.08 8.52
N LEU A 181 -14.90 -7.86 7.54
CA LEU A 181 -16.31 -8.25 7.44
C LEU A 181 -16.67 -9.57 8.15
N LEU A 182 -15.81 -10.58 8.12
CA LEU A 182 -16.10 -11.91 8.65
C LEU A 182 -16.42 -11.93 10.16
N PRO A 183 -15.74 -11.14 11.03
CA PRO A 183 -16.09 -11.07 12.44
C PRO A 183 -17.51 -10.53 12.71
N ILE A 184 -18.08 -9.73 11.79
CA ILE A 184 -19.46 -9.25 11.89
C ILE A 184 -20.44 -10.41 11.69
N ALA A 185 -20.16 -11.30 10.73
CA ALA A 185 -20.95 -12.52 10.51
C ALA A 185 -20.82 -13.52 11.67
N CYS A 186 -19.61 -13.72 12.19
CA CYS A 186 -19.38 -14.54 13.39
C CYS A 186 -20.18 -14.02 14.59
N ALA A 187 -20.15 -12.72 14.86
CA ALA A 187 -20.92 -12.12 15.96
C ALA A 187 -22.42 -12.32 15.79
N GLN A 188 -22.94 -12.17 14.57
CA GLN A 188 -24.36 -12.35 14.28
C GLN A 188 -24.84 -13.81 14.40
N ALA A 189 -23.95 -14.81 14.27
CA ALA A 189 -24.26 -16.22 14.54
C ALA A 189 -24.22 -16.56 16.05
N ILE A 190 -23.18 -16.08 16.74
CA ILE A 190 -22.87 -16.41 18.15
C ILE A 190 -23.83 -15.72 19.13
N PHE A 191 -24.08 -14.42 18.96
CA PHE A 191 -24.82 -13.63 19.94
C PHE A 191 -26.35 -13.79 19.79
N PRO A 192 -27.14 -13.56 20.87
CA PRO A 192 -28.59 -13.58 20.81
C PRO A 192 -29.16 -12.59 19.79
N GLY A 193 -30.21 -13.02 19.08
CA GLY A 193 -30.89 -12.26 18.04
C GLY A 193 -31.87 -13.16 17.26
N PRO A 194 -32.57 -12.62 16.24
CA PRO A 194 -33.53 -13.38 15.44
C PRO A 194 -32.90 -14.64 14.82
N SER A 195 -33.64 -15.75 14.83
CA SER A 195 -33.18 -17.06 14.33
C SER A 195 -32.67 -16.99 12.89
N PHE A 196 -33.42 -16.34 12.01
CA PHE A 196 -33.02 -16.09 10.62
C PHE A 196 -31.68 -15.34 10.53
N GLY A 197 -31.48 -14.31 11.35
CA GLY A 197 -30.22 -13.56 11.40
C GLY A 197 -29.04 -14.42 11.82
N ARG A 198 -29.23 -15.31 12.80
CA ARG A 198 -28.19 -16.25 13.27
C ARG A 198 -27.83 -17.29 12.21
N TRP A 199 -28.82 -17.88 11.53
CA TRP A 199 -28.59 -18.81 10.42
C TRP A 199 -27.92 -18.13 9.22
N LEU A 200 -28.35 -16.91 8.86
CA LEU A 200 -27.70 -16.11 7.82
C LEU A 200 -26.23 -15.82 8.17
N GLY A 201 -25.95 -15.41 9.42
CA GLY A 201 -24.58 -15.22 9.90
C GLY A 201 -23.73 -16.50 9.77
N GLY A 202 -24.26 -17.65 10.17
CA GLY A 202 -23.60 -18.95 10.04
C GLY A 202 -23.31 -19.33 8.58
N GLY A 203 -24.28 -19.15 7.68
CA GLY A 203 -24.10 -19.38 6.24
C GLY A 203 -23.06 -18.45 5.60
N VAL A 204 -23.07 -17.17 5.98
CA VAL A 204 -22.07 -16.19 5.52
C VAL A 204 -20.66 -16.58 5.99
N VAL A 205 -20.50 -17.07 7.23
CA VAL A 205 -19.23 -17.62 7.72
C VAL A 205 -18.80 -18.85 6.92
N ALA A 206 -19.71 -19.81 6.70
CA ALA A 206 -19.42 -21.03 5.95
C ALA A 206 -19.00 -20.77 4.49
N LEU A 207 -19.55 -19.74 3.84
CA LEU A 207 -19.18 -19.33 2.48
C LEU A 207 -17.90 -18.48 2.42
N SER A 208 -17.67 -17.61 3.42
CA SER A 208 -16.56 -16.65 3.39
C SER A 208 -15.25 -17.21 3.95
N LEU A 209 -15.31 -18.10 4.96
CA LEU A 209 -14.14 -18.67 5.62
C LEU A 209 -13.25 -19.52 4.69
N PRO A 210 -13.77 -20.38 3.78
CA PRO A 210 -12.94 -21.09 2.81
C PRO A 210 -12.14 -20.14 1.92
N THR A 211 -12.75 -19.03 1.48
CA THR A 211 -12.06 -18.01 0.68
C THR A 211 -10.93 -17.34 1.45
N LEU A 212 -11.17 -16.97 2.72
CA LEU A 212 -10.14 -16.42 3.61
C LEU A 212 -8.95 -17.38 3.77
N LEU A 213 -9.21 -18.68 3.91
CA LEU A 213 -8.15 -19.70 3.99
C LEU A 213 -7.40 -19.84 2.65
N LEU A 214 -8.11 -19.81 1.51
CA LEU A 214 -7.48 -19.87 0.19
C LEU A 214 -6.54 -18.68 -0.08
N THR A 215 -6.79 -17.49 0.48
CA THR A 215 -5.88 -16.31 0.34
C THR A 215 -4.46 -16.54 0.88
N GLN A 216 -4.28 -17.48 1.81
CA GLN A 216 -2.99 -17.72 2.48
C GLN A 216 -2.35 -16.44 3.04
N SER A 217 -3.19 -15.49 3.46
CA SER A 217 -2.79 -14.21 4.05
C SER A 217 -2.66 -14.37 5.57
N ARG A 218 -1.43 -14.63 6.04
CA ARG A 218 -1.11 -14.86 7.47
C ARG A 218 -1.63 -13.71 8.36
N SER A 219 -1.52 -12.46 7.91
CA SER A 219 -2.02 -11.28 8.61
C SER A 219 -3.56 -11.25 8.69
N ALA A 220 -4.27 -11.70 7.66
CA ALA A 220 -5.73 -11.75 7.66
C ALA A 220 -6.25 -12.86 8.58
N TRP A 221 -5.58 -14.02 8.60
CA TRP A 221 -5.89 -15.10 9.54
C TRP A 221 -5.69 -14.66 10.99
N LEU A 222 -4.57 -14.00 11.31
CA LEU A 222 -4.31 -13.44 12.64
C LEU A 222 -5.34 -12.37 13.02
N GLY A 223 -5.73 -11.50 12.07
CA GLY A 223 -6.78 -10.50 12.29
C GLY A 223 -8.13 -11.12 12.64
N VAL A 224 -8.60 -12.10 11.87
CA VAL A 224 -9.85 -12.82 12.17
C VAL A 224 -9.75 -13.63 13.46
N ALA A 225 -8.62 -14.28 13.73
CA ALA A 225 -8.43 -15.05 14.97
C ALA A 225 -8.50 -14.14 16.21
N GLY A 226 -7.77 -13.01 16.21
CA GLY A 226 -7.83 -12.03 17.30
C GLY A 226 -9.22 -11.41 17.48
N ALA A 227 -9.91 -11.12 16.37
CA ALA A 227 -11.29 -10.66 16.39
C ALA A 227 -12.26 -11.70 16.98
N VAL A 228 -12.13 -12.98 16.61
CA VAL A 228 -12.96 -14.08 17.14
C VAL A 228 -12.65 -14.34 18.62
N ILE A 229 -11.39 -14.27 19.06
CA ILE A 229 -11.03 -14.34 20.48
C ILE A 229 -11.72 -13.21 21.26
N LEU A 230 -11.77 -11.99 20.72
CA LEU A 230 -12.50 -10.87 21.32
C LEU A 230 -14.02 -11.11 21.39
N LEU A 231 -14.62 -11.69 20.35
CA LEU A 231 -16.05 -12.10 20.36
C LEU A 231 -16.32 -13.12 21.48
N LEU A 232 -15.51 -14.18 21.55
CA LEU A 232 -15.64 -15.24 22.55
C LEU A 232 -15.41 -14.70 23.97
N ALA A 233 -14.44 -13.81 24.16
CA ALA A 233 -14.18 -13.17 25.45
C ALA A 233 -15.34 -12.27 25.94
N ARG A 234 -16.04 -11.61 25.01
CA ARG A 234 -17.17 -10.72 25.31
C ARG A 234 -18.51 -11.46 25.43
N GLY A 235 -18.69 -12.58 24.72
CA GLY A 235 -19.91 -13.38 24.73
C GLY A 235 -19.88 -14.58 25.69
N TRP A 236 -18.85 -15.42 25.62
CA TRP A 236 -18.79 -16.74 26.26
C TRP A 236 -17.53 -16.91 27.11
N ARG A 237 -17.46 -16.25 28.27
CA ARG A 237 -16.32 -16.42 29.21
C ARG A 237 -15.99 -17.88 29.55
N ARG A 238 -16.96 -18.79 29.47
CA ARG A 238 -16.79 -20.23 29.71
C ARG A 238 -15.93 -20.97 28.68
N VAL A 239 -15.64 -20.41 27.50
CA VAL A 239 -14.75 -21.07 26.51
C VAL A 239 -13.27 -20.71 26.66
N TRP A 240 -12.90 -19.80 27.58
CA TRP A 240 -11.48 -19.47 27.83
C TRP A 240 -10.61 -20.70 28.17
N PRO A 241 -11.04 -21.67 29.00
CA PRO A 241 -10.27 -22.89 29.22
C PRO A 241 -9.99 -23.68 27.92
N LEU A 242 -10.94 -23.69 26.98
CA LEU A 242 -10.76 -24.35 25.67
C LEU A 242 -9.80 -23.55 24.78
N VAL A 243 -9.91 -22.21 24.74
CA VAL A 243 -8.97 -21.36 23.98
C VAL A 243 -7.55 -21.48 24.53
N CYS A 244 -7.39 -21.45 25.85
CA CYS A 244 -6.11 -21.66 26.52
C CYS A 244 -5.57 -23.08 26.28
N ALA A 245 -6.42 -24.12 26.31
CA ALA A 245 -6.02 -25.48 25.98
C ALA A 245 -5.59 -25.62 24.52
N SER A 246 -6.32 -25.04 23.56
CA SER A 246 -5.91 -25.04 22.13
C SER A 246 -4.59 -24.30 21.90
N LEU A 247 -4.36 -23.18 22.59
CA LEU A 247 -3.07 -22.46 22.54
C LEU A 247 -1.95 -23.28 23.20
N ALA A 248 -2.21 -23.94 24.32
CA ALA A 248 -1.25 -24.82 25.00
C ALA A 248 -0.91 -26.08 24.18
N VAL A 249 -1.90 -26.67 23.49
CA VAL A 249 -1.70 -27.79 22.55
C VAL A 249 -0.92 -27.35 21.31
N GLY A 250 -1.22 -26.16 20.76
CA GLY A 250 -0.45 -25.58 19.66
C GLY A 250 1.01 -25.32 20.04
N LEU A 251 1.24 -24.71 21.21
CA LEU A 251 2.57 -24.48 21.77
C LEU A 251 3.29 -25.80 22.07
N GLY A 252 2.59 -26.78 22.66
CA GLY A 252 3.12 -28.13 22.91
C GLY A 252 3.52 -28.85 21.62
N GLY A 253 2.75 -28.71 20.54
CA GLY A 253 3.10 -29.22 19.22
C GLY A 253 4.37 -28.57 18.65
N ILE A 254 4.52 -27.24 18.79
CA ILE A 254 5.74 -26.51 18.39
C ILE A 254 6.95 -27.01 19.19
N MET A 255 6.80 -27.21 20.51
CA MET A 255 7.88 -27.70 21.36
C MET A 255 8.22 -29.17 21.10
N ALA A 256 7.24 -30.01 20.75
CA ALA A 256 7.44 -31.42 20.42
C ALA A 256 8.08 -31.65 19.04
N VAL A 257 7.77 -30.79 18.06
CA VAL A 257 8.51 -30.74 16.77
C VAL A 257 9.92 -30.18 16.96
N GLY A 258 10.10 -29.33 17.97
CA GLY A 258 11.31 -28.57 18.27
C GLY A 258 11.25 -27.17 17.61
N PRO A 259 11.53 -26.08 18.34
CA PRO A 259 11.36 -24.72 17.82
C PRO A 259 12.21 -24.44 16.58
N GLN A 260 13.46 -24.93 16.52
CA GLN A 260 14.30 -24.86 15.32
C GLN A 260 13.64 -25.53 14.11
N ARG A 261 13.20 -26.78 14.21
CA ARG A 261 12.52 -27.49 13.12
C ARG A 261 11.21 -26.85 12.70
N PHE A 262 10.46 -26.28 13.65
CA PHE A 262 9.26 -25.52 13.34
C PHE A 262 9.57 -24.24 12.56
N LEU A 263 10.66 -23.53 12.91
CA LEU A 263 11.16 -22.38 12.14
C LEU A 263 11.71 -22.80 10.77
N GLU A 264 12.47 -23.90 10.67
CA GLU A 264 12.96 -24.47 9.42
C GLU A 264 11.80 -24.80 8.46
N ILE A 265 10.73 -25.42 8.95
CA ILE A 265 9.52 -25.71 8.16
C ILE A 265 8.82 -24.41 7.72
N LEU A 266 8.70 -23.41 8.60
CA LEU A 266 8.13 -22.10 8.26
C LEU A 266 8.98 -21.34 7.22
N TRP A 267 10.31 -21.45 7.29
CA TRP A 267 11.24 -20.75 6.41
C TRP A 267 11.39 -21.46 5.06
N ALA A 268 11.38 -22.80 5.03
CA ALA A 268 11.32 -23.57 3.79
C ALA A 268 10.05 -23.28 2.97
N VAL A 269 8.93 -23.01 3.64
CA VAL A 269 7.67 -22.54 3.03
C VAL A 269 7.79 -21.13 2.44
N ASP A 270 8.63 -20.25 3.00
CA ASP A 270 8.85 -18.89 2.47
C ASP A 270 9.93 -18.84 1.38
N ALA A 271 10.94 -19.71 1.43
CA ALA A 271 12.03 -19.77 0.43
C ALA A 271 11.55 -20.13 -0.99
N VAL A 272 10.42 -20.83 -1.11
CA VAL A 272 9.77 -21.14 -2.40
C VAL A 272 8.94 -19.96 -2.93
N ALA A 273 8.67 -18.94 -2.09
CA ALA A 273 7.70 -17.88 -2.40
C ALA A 273 8.31 -16.56 -2.91
N TRP A 274 9.58 -16.26 -2.62
CA TRP A 274 10.50 -15.36 -3.36
C TRP A 274 11.89 -15.28 -2.68
N ARG A 275 12.85 -14.58 -3.29
CA ARG A 275 14.29 -14.58 -2.92
C ARG A 275 14.69 -13.95 -1.56
N ALA A 276 13.74 -13.56 -0.70
CA ALA A 276 14.04 -13.02 0.63
C ALA A 276 13.00 -13.48 1.67
N PRO A 277 13.39 -13.77 2.93
CA PRO A 277 12.45 -14.08 4.01
C PRO A 277 11.38 -12.98 4.17
N MET A 278 10.11 -13.38 4.36
CA MET A 278 8.96 -12.45 4.33
C MET A 278 9.06 -11.33 5.39
N ILE A 279 9.82 -11.54 6.46
CA ILE A 279 10.05 -10.56 7.52
C ILE A 279 11.12 -9.53 7.12
N GLU A 280 12.23 -9.94 6.51
CA GLU A 280 13.34 -9.05 6.12
C GLU A 280 12.89 -8.05 5.06
N ALA A 281 12.19 -8.52 4.02
CA ALA A 281 11.57 -7.68 3.02
C ALA A 281 10.60 -6.65 3.64
N ARG A 282 9.78 -7.05 4.62
CA ARG A 282 8.87 -6.15 5.34
C ARG A 282 9.61 -5.12 6.20
N LEU A 283 10.67 -5.53 6.90
CA LEU A 283 11.50 -4.62 7.71
C LEU A 283 12.18 -3.55 6.84
N GLU A 284 12.67 -3.93 5.65
CA GLU A 284 13.24 -2.95 4.72
C GLU A 284 12.16 -1.99 4.16
N ILE A 285 11.01 -2.52 3.73
CA ILE A 285 9.86 -1.71 3.27
C ILE A 285 9.40 -0.72 4.35
N TRP A 286 9.38 -1.15 5.62
CA TRP A 286 9.08 -0.27 6.75
C TRP A 286 10.17 0.77 7.00
N ARG A 287 11.46 0.41 6.92
CA ARG A 287 12.58 1.36 7.03
C ARG A 287 12.48 2.45 5.94
N ARG A 288 12.21 2.05 4.69
CA ARG A 288 12.03 2.95 3.54
C ARG A 288 10.83 3.87 3.72
N GLY A 289 9.70 3.34 4.22
CA GLY A 289 8.53 4.13 4.59
C GLY A 289 8.76 5.10 5.75
N LEU A 290 9.55 4.71 6.77
CA LEU A 290 9.90 5.59 7.88
C LEU A 290 10.84 6.73 7.46
N LEU A 291 11.76 6.47 6.53
CA LEU A 291 12.62 7.51 5.93
C LEU A 291 11.79 8.49 5.09
N LEU A 292 10.86 8.02 4.26
CA LEU A 292 9.90 8.88 3.56
C LEU A 292 9.01 9.68 4.53
N LEU A 293 8.56 9.09 5.64
CA LEU A 293 7.72 9.78 6.62
C LEU A 293 8.50 10.81 7.45
N ARG A 294 9.79 10.56 7.72
CA ARG A 294 10.73 11.55 8.28
C ARG A 294 10.90 12.75 7.34
N ASP A 295 10.93 12.50 6.04
CA ASP A 295 11.19 13.52 5.01
C ASP A 295 9.94 14.34 4.62
N PHE A 296 8.76 13.73 4.66
CA PHE A 296 7.46 14.35 4.34
C PHE A 296 6.47 14.30 5.53
N PRO A 297 6.81 14.83 6.72
CA PRO A 297 6.07 14.53 7.96
C PRO A 297 4.69 15.19 8.06
N LEU A 298 4.45 16.32 7.38
CA LEU A 298 3.24 17.14 7.53
C LEU A 298 2.14 16.77 6.52
N THR A 299 2.48 16.63 5.24
CA THR A 299 1.52 16.31 4.17
C THR A 299 1.51 14.83 3.81
N GLY A 300 2.52 14.08 4.23
CA GLY A 300 2.87 12.81 3.62
C GLY A 300 3.47 13.01 2.22
N ILE A 301 3.81 11.89 1.59
CA ILE A 301 4.33 11.84 0.20
C ILE A 301 3.22 12.06 -0.85
N GLY A 302 1.96 12.12 -0.42
CA GLY A 302 0.78 12.24 -1.27
C GLY A 302 0.13 10.88 -1.58
N LEU A 303 -1.19 10.91 -1.81
CA LEU A 303 -2.03 9.71 -1.88
C LEU A 303 -1.49 8.70 -2.91
N ASN A 304 -1.14 7.50 -2.45
CA ASN A 304 -0.71 6.36 -3.28
C ASN A 304 0.57 6.66 -4.09
N LEU A 305 1.49 7.50 -3.59
CA LEU A 305 2.80 7.71 -4.22
C LEU A 305 3.91 6.79 -3.69
N PHE A 306 3.65 5.97 -2.67
CA PHE A 306 4.63 4.99 -2.15
C PHE A 306 5.24 4.07 -3.23
N PRO A 307 4.48 3.53 -4.21
CA PRO A 307 5.01 2.66 -5.28
C PRO A 307 5.97 3.34 -6.26
N ARG A 308 6.22 4.65 -6.12
CA ARG A 308 7.19 5.37 -6.95
C ARG A 308 8.23 6.05 -6.09
N LEU A 309 7.80 6.77 -5.06
CA LEU A 309 8.70 7.57 -4.23
C LEU A 309 9.55 6.70 -3.28
N SER A 310 9.15 5.47 -2.96
CA SER A 310 10.02 4.56 -2.21
C SER A 310 11.24 4.12 -3.03
N ASP A 311 11.08 3.68 -4.27
CA ASP A 311 12.21 3.28 -5.13
C ASP A 311 13.01 4.48 -5.63
N GLN A 312 12.35 5.62 -5.90
CA GLN A 312 13.00 6.85 -6.37
C GLN A 312 13.88 7.54 -5.32
N PHE A 313 13.50 7.53 -4.03
CA PHE A 313 14.29 8.16 -2.96
C PHE A 313 15.13 7.17 -2.15
N TYR A 314 14.70 5.91 -2.04
CA TYR A 314 15.34 4.90 -1.21
C TYR A 314 15.32 3.55 -1.94
N PRO A 315 16.06 3.38 -3.05
CA PRO A 315 16.08 2.13 -3.81
C PRO A 315 16.49 0.94 -2.93
N SER A 316 15.93 -0.25 -3.20
CA SER A 316 16.16 -1.45 -2.39
C SER A 316 17.46 -2.17 -2.77
N PRO A 317 18.45 -2.28 -1.87
CA PRO A 317 19.65 -3.07 -2.11
C PRO A 317 19.43 -4.59 -1.99
N THR A 318 18.29 -5.05 -1.45
CA THR A 318 18.02 -6.50 -1.27
C THR A 318 16.98 -7.06 -2.25
N LEU A 319 15.98 -6.25 -2.62
CA LEU A 319 14.90 -6.64 -3.53
C LEU A 319 15.19 -6.22 -4.99
N GLY A 320 16.14 -5.31 -5.19
CA GLY A 320 16.57 -4.80 -6.50
C GLY A 320 15.58 -3.81 -7.15
N PRO A 321 15.95 -3.21 -8.30
CA PRO A 321 15.13 -2.21 -9.00
C PRO A 321 13.86 -2.78 -9.67
N GLU A 322 13.70 -4.10 -9.70
CA GLU A 322 12.52 -4.78 -10.25
C GLU A 322 11.41 -5.04 -9.20
N ALA A 323 11.65 -4.67 -7.93
CA ALA A 323 10.76 -4.93 -6.80
C ALA A 323 9.47 -4.09 -6.84
N HIS A 324 8.40 -4.62 -7.44
CA HIS A 324 7.09 -3.95 -7.49
C HIS A 324 6.41 -3.99 -6.12
N ILE A 325 6.65 -2.98 -5.27
CA ILE A 325 6.10 -2.86 -3.91
C ILE A 325 4.89 -1.88 -3.90
N PRO A 326 3.63 -2.36 -3.83
CA PRO A 326 2.44 -1.54 -4.03
C PRO A 326 2.02 -0.68 -2.83
N HIS A 327 2.58 -0.90 -1.63
CA HIS A 327 2.30 -0.14 -0.40
C HIS A 327 3.29 -0.53 0.71
N ALA A 328 3.37 0.28 1.78
CA ALA A 328 4.28 0.09 2.91
C ALA A 328 3.98 -1.14 3.82
N HIS A 329 3.09 -2.05 3.40
CA HIS A 329 2.66 -3.24 4.16
C HIS A 329 2.37 -3.04 5.66
N ASN A 330 1.87 -1.87 6.03
CA ASN A 330 1.39 -1.53 7.36
C ASN A 330 0.45 -0.33 7.23
N ILE A 331 -0.81 -0.44 7.70
CA ILE A 331 -1.84 0.59 7.48
C ILE A 331 -1.52 1.90 8.19
N ILE A 332 -0.82 1.86 9.33
CA ILE A 332 -0.45 3.04 10.11
C ILE A 332 0.60 3.85 9.34
N LEU A 333 1.68 3.18 8.92
CA LEU A 333 2.75 3.77 8.12
C LEU A 333 2.23 4.25 6.76
N GLN A 334 1.45 3.43 6.07
CA GLN A 334 0.86 3.78 4.78
C GLN A 334 -0.10 4.99 4.88
N THR A 335 -0.92 5.07 5.92
CA THR A 335 -1.84 6.22 6.11
C THR A 335 -1.07 7.49 6.48
N ALA A 336 0.03 7.37 7.24
CA ALA A 336 0.92 8.49 7.53
C ALA A 336 1.70 8.97 6.29
N LEU A 337 2.00 8.06 5.35
CA LEU A 337 2.57 8.40 4.05
C LEU A 337 1.54 9.04 3.10
N ASP A 338 0.30 8.56 3.10
CA ASP A 338 -0.78 9.07 2.24
C ASP A 338 -1.33 10.44 2.71
N LEU A 339 -1.39 10.68 4.03
CA LEU A 339 -2.08 11.84 4.65
C LEU A 339 -1.18 12.71 5.58
N GLY A 340 0.09 12.36 5.74
CA GLY A 340 0.97 12.94 6.77
C GLY A 340 0.69 12.44 8.18
N LEU A 341 1.61 12.72 9.11
CA LEU A 341 1.40 12.46 10.54
C LEU A 341 0.10 13.08 11.09
N PRO A 342 -0.30 14.32 10.73
CA PRO A 342 -1.53 14.93 11.24
C PRO A 342 -2.78 14.23 10.73
N GLY A 343 -2.82 13.89 9.42
CA GLY A 343 -3.95 13.19 8.82
C GLY A 343 -4.12 11.77 9.36
N ALA A 344 -3.03 11.04 9.53
CA ALA A 344 -3.04 9.73 10.18
C ALA A 344 -3.50 9.80 11.65
N LEU A 345 -3.00 10.77 12.42
CA LEU A 345 -3.45 10.97 13.80
C LEU A 345 -4.96 11.20 13.88
N ILE A 346 -5.51 12.09 13.05
CA ILE A 346 -6.95 12.36 12.99
C ILE A 346 -7.74 11.10 12.56
N PHE A 347 -7.24 10.33 11.60
CA PHE A 347 -7.86 9.08 11.15
C PHE A 347 -7.89 8.00 12.24
N PHE A 348 -6.77 7.76 12.94
CA PHE A 348 -6.74 6.79 14.04
C PHE A 348 -7.50 7.29 15.28
N MET A 349 -7.60 8.60 15.50
CA MET A 349 -8.52 9.18 16.48
C MET A 349 -9.99 8.90 16.13
N LEU A 350 -10.37 8.92 14.84
CA LEU A 350 -11.73 8.57 14.39
C LEU A 350 -12.05 7.09 14.66
N ILE A 351 -11.13 6.17 14.34
CA ILE A 351 -11.29 4.74 14.66
C ILE A 351 -11.34 4.53 16.18
N GLY A 352 -10.40 5.10 16.93
CA GLY A 352 -10.31 4.97 18.38
C GLY A 352 -11.54 5.50 19.11
N LEU A 353 -12.04 6.69 18.73
CA LEU A 353 -13.26 7.28 19.26
C LEU A 353 -14.49 6.41 18.95
N THR A 354 -14.56 5.85 17.74
CA THR A 354 -15.64 4.94 17.33
C THR A 354 -15.62 3.66 18.20
N LEU A 355 -14.47 3.01 18.34
CA LEU A 355 -14.29 1.83 19.20
C LEU A 355 -14.64 2.11 20.67
N VAL A 356 -14.19 3.24 21.24
CA VAL A 356 -14.50 3.64 22.63
C VAL A 356 -16.01 3.82 22.86
N ARG A 357 -16.73 4.40 21.88
CA ARG A 357 -18.20 4.54 21.94
C ARG A 357 -18.89 3.18 21.93
N LEU A 358 -18.61 2.34 20.94
CA LEU A 358 -19.20 0.99 20.83
C LEU A 358 -18.91 0.13 22.07
N TRP A 359 -17.69 0.23 22.61
CA TRP A 359 -17.25 -0.54 23.76
C TRP A 359 -17.99 -0.16 25.05
N ARG A 360 -18.16 1.16 25.29
CA ARG A 360 -18.84 1.72 26.47
C ARG A 360 -20.36 1.53 26.42
N GLN A 361 -20.97 1.44 25.24
CA GLN A 361 -22.41 1.27 25.08
C GLN A 361 -22.87 -0.10 25.64
N ARG A 362 -23.83 -0.08 26.56
CA ARG A 362 -24.28 -1.27 27.33
C ARG A 362 -25.62 -1.89 26.90
N ASP A 363 -26.36 -1.24 26.01
CA ASP A 363 -27.67 -1.73 25.51
C ASP A 363 -27.59 -3.18 24.96
N SER A 364 -28.54 -4.02 25.33
CA SER A 364 -28.65 -5.41 24.90
C SER A 364 -29.25 -5.56 23.50
N ALA A 365 -30.13 -4.64 23.07
CA ALA A 365 -30.93 -4.80 21.85
C ALA A 365 -30.09 -4.95 20.57
N SER A 366 -28.98 -4.22 20.47
CA SER A 366 -28.05 -4.29 19.33
C SER A 366 -26.75 -5.08 19.61
N ALA A 367 -26.66 -5.78 20.74
CA ALA A 367 -25.38 -6.28 21.28
C ALA A 367 -24.57 -7.16 20.30
N GLY A 368 -25.24 -7.99 19.48
CA GLY A 368 -24.59 -8.80 18.44
C GLY A 368 -23.95 -7.96 17.34
N LEU A 369 -24.72 -7.07 16.71
CA LEU A 369 -24.22 -6.14 15.68
C LEU A 369 -23.08 -5.27 16.23
N ARG A 370 -23.29 -4.66 17.40
CA ARG A 370 -22.29 -3.78 18.04
C ARG A 370 -20.98 -4.50 18.35
N THR A 371 -21.07 -5.74 18.84
CA THR A 371 -19.89 -6.57 19.13
C THR A 371 -19.21 -7.07 17.85
N GLY A 372 -19.97 -7.32 16.78
CA GLY A 372 -19.44 -7.59 15.44
C GLY A 372 -18.68 -6.41 14.83
N LEU A 373 -19.22 -5.19 14.92
CA LEU A 373 -18.55 -3.96 14.45
C LEU A 373 -17.23 -3.70 15.18
N ILE A 374 -17.20 -3.89 16.51
CA ILE A 374 -15.95 -3.85 17.30
C ILE A 374 -14.95 -4.88 16.76
N ALA A 375 -15.37 -6.14 16.62
CA ALA A 375 -14.48 -7.22 16.21
C ALA A 375 -13.98 -7.06 14.76
N GLY A 376 -14.80 -6.57 13.84
CA GLY A 376 -14.40 -6.28 12.46
C GLY A 376 -13.36 -5.16 12.37
N LEU A 377 -13.57 -4.06 13.11
CA LEU A 377 -12.59 -2.98 13.21
C LEU A 377 -11.27 -3.43 13.86
N VAL A 378 -11.33 -4.32 14.86
CA VAL A 378 -10.13 -4.94 15.46
C VAL A 378 -9.44 -5.91 14.49
N GLY A 379 -10.19 -6.73 13.75
CA GLY A 379 -9.63 -7.65 12.75
C GLY A 379 -8.93 -6.92 11.61
N PHE A 380 -9.53 -5.83 11.12
CA PHE A 380 -8.90 -4.90 10.18
C PHE A 380 -7.64 -4.26 10.75
N ALA A 381 -7.66 -3.78 12.00
CA ALA A 381 -6.50 -3.16 12.63
C ALA A 381 -5.34 -4.16 12.82
N LEU A 382 -5.62 -5.39 13.24
CA LEU A 382 -4.63 -6.46 13.42
C LEU A 382 -4.03 -6.93 12.08
N TYR A 383 -4.85 -7.10 11.03
CA TYR A 383 -4.36 -7.29 9.67
C TYR A 383 -3.45 -6.13 9.24
N GLY A 384 -3.88 -4.90 9.54
CA GLY A 384 -3.20 -3.65 9.23
C GLY A 384 -1.83 -3.45 9.89
N LEU A 385 -1.45 -4.24 10.90
CA LEU A 385 -0.10 -4.20 11.47
C LEU A 385 0.95 -4.83 10.55
N LEU A 386 0.53 -5.75 9.68
CA LEU A 386 1.41 -6.61 8.86
C LEU A 386 1.11 -6.57 7.36
N ASP A 387 0.08 -5.83 6.96
CA ASP A 387 -0.20 -5.49 5.56
C ASP A 387 -1.04 -4.20 5.49
N ALA A 388 -1.50 -3.77 4.31
CA ALA A 388 -2.44 -2.65 4.19
C ALA A 388 -3.49 -2.88 3.09
N VAL A 389 -4.73 -2.46 3.35
CA VAL A 389 -5.71 -2.09 2.32
C VAL A 389 -5.85 -0.57 2.46
N THR A 390 -5.32 0.19 1.50
CA THR A 390 -5.15 1.64 1.66
C THR A 390 -6.49 2.37 1.66
N LEU A 391 -6.55 3.59 2.23
CA LEU A 391 -7.83 4.28 2.45
C LEU A 391 -8.57 4.65 1.15
N GLY A 392 -7.82 4.84 0.06
CA GLY A 392 -8.33 5.03 -1.30
C GLY A 392 -8.30 3.77 -2.17
N ALA A 393 -7.96 2.60 -1.63
CA ALA A 393 -8.12 1.33 -2.34
C ALA A 393 -9.60 1.07 -2.65
N LYS A 394 -9.87 0.33 -3.74
CA LYS A 394 -11.24 0.06 -4.22
C LYS A 394 -12.17 -0.48 -3.12
N PRO A 395 -11.83 -1.51 -2.32
CA PRO A 395 -12.72 -1.98 -1.25
C PRO A 395 -12.78 -1.06 -0.02
N GLY A 396 -12.05 0.07 0.02
CA GLY A 396 -11.99 1.00 1.16
C GLY A 396 -13.36 1.57 1.56
N PHE A 397 -14.33 1.63 0.65
CA PHE A 397 -15.71 2.02 0.99
C PHE A 397 -16.36 1.10 2.05
N LEU A 398 -15.92 -0.16 2.17
CA LEU A 398 -16.44 -1.10 3.16
C LEU A 398 -16.02 -0.72 4.58
N LEU A 399 -14.81 -0.18 4.76
CA LEU A 399 -14.37 0.38 6.04
C LEU A 399 -15.23 1.59 6.43
N TRP A 400 -15.47 2.50 5.48
CA TRP A 400 -16.34 3.66 5.71
C TRP A 400 -17.80 3.28 5.97
N LEU A 401 -18.31 2.23 5.32
CA LEU A 401 -19.65 1.67 5.59
C LEU A 401 -19.74 1.09 7.01
N VAL A 402 -18.75 0.29 7.44
CA VAL A 402 -18.66 -0.24 8.81
C VAL A 402 -18.58 0.89 9.85
N LEU A 403 -17.74 1.90 9.60
CA LEU A 403 -17.64 3.09 10.46
C LEU A 403 -18.97 3.88 10.51
N GLY A 404 -19.67 4.02 9.39
CA GLY A 404 -20.98 4.66 9.31
C GLY A 404 -22.03 4.00 10.20
N VAL A 405 -22.18 2.68 10.09
CA VAL A 405 -23.08 1.90 10.97
C VAL A 405 -22.64 2.01 12.44
N ALA A 406 -21.33 2.01 12.69
CA ALA A 406 -20.77 2.14 14.04
C ALA A 406 -21.02 3.51 14.70
N TRP A 407 -21.09 4.62 13.95
CA TRP A 407 -21.42 5.93 14.54
C TRP A 407 -22.85 5.95 15.08
N ALA A 408 -23.82 5.41 14.33
CA ALA A 408 -25.21 5.32 14.79
C ALA A 408 -25.40 4.41 16.02
N GLU A 409 -24.57 3.37 16.16
CA GLU A 409 -24.51 2.50 17.34
C GLU A 409 -23.79 3.13 18.55
N GLY A 410 -23.03 4.22 18.33
CA GLY A 410 -22.21 4.91 19.34
C GLY A 410 -22.70 6.30 19.77
N ASP A 411 -23.80 6.82 19.20
CA ASP A 411 -24.28 8.19 19.42
C ASP A 411 -24.84 8.45 20.83
N ALA A 412 -25.24 7.41 21.58
CA ALA A 412 -25.90 7.54 22.88
C ALA A 412 -25.04 8.12 24.02
N LEU A 413 -23.71 8.17 23.86
CA LEU A 413 -22.75 8.65 24.88
C LEU A 413 -22.19 10.05 24.56
N SER A 414 -23.04 10.91 23.99
CA SER A 414 -22.68 12.26 23.57
C SER A 414 -22.13 13.13 24.71
N GLY A 415 -21.19 14.03 24.37
CA GLY A 415 -20.70 15.11 25.25
C GLY A 415 -19.43 14.85 26.05
N GLN A 416 -19.15 13.63 26.53
CA GLN A 416 -18.07 13.40 27.50
C GLN A 416 -16.68 13.04 26.92
N VAL A 417 -16.60 12.58 25.67
CA VAL A 417 -15.39 11.87 25.19
C VAL A 417 -14.31 12.79 24.58
N PHE A 418 -14.65 13.99 24.12
CA PHE A 418 -13.67 14.93 23.55
C PHE A 418 -13.88 16.39 24.01
N PRO A 419 -13.24 16.81 25.12
CA PRO A 419 -13.38 18.18 25.63
C PRO A 419 -12.82 19.21 24.65
N ARG A 420 -13.67 20.12 24.14
CA ARG A 420 -13.27 21.19 23.20
C ARG A 420 -12.06 22.01 23.63
N ARG A 421 -11.82 22.16 24.95
CA ARG A 421 -10.65 22.85 25.53
C ARG A 421 -9.29 22.34 25.03
N TRP A 422 -9.20 21.08 24.58
CA TRP A 422 -7.96 20.50 24.06
C TRP A 422 -7.70 20.81 22.57
N LEU A 423 -8.71 21.29 21.83
CA LEU A 423 -8.56 21.60 20.40
C LEU A 423 -7.64 22.80 20.17
N LEU A 424 -7.70 23.84 21.02
CA LEU A 424 -6.85 25.03 20.89
C LEU A 424 -5.37 24.73 21.20
N PRO A 425 -5.00 24.10 22.34
CA PRO A 425 -3.62 23.66 22.59
C PRO A 425 -3.10 22.68 21.52
N GLY A 426 -3.94 21.74 21.06
CA GLY A 426 -3.56 20.80 20.00
C GLY A 426 -3.30 21.48 18.66
N ALA A 427 -4.14 22.44 18.28
CA ALA A 427 -3.95 23.25 17.06
C ALA A 427 -2.74 24.19 17.17
N ALA A 428 -2.48 24.78 18.34
CA ALA A 428 -1.31 25.62 18.58
C ALA A 428 -0.02 24.81 18.53
N LEU A 429 0.04 23.64 19.20
CA LEU A 429 1.17 22.72 19.12
C LEU A 429 1.40 22.25 17.68
N PHE A 430 0.33 21.88 16.96
CA PHE A 430 0.44 21.52 15.55
C PHE A 430 0.97 22.68 14.70
N ALA A 431 0.49 23.91 14.88
CA ALA A 431 0.95 25.08 14.13
C ALA A 431 2.44 25.37 14.39
N VAL A 432 2.88 25.31 15.65
CA VAL A 432 4.30 25.46 16.02
C VAL A 432 5.16 24.35 15.39
N THR A 433 4.76 23.08 15.53
CA THR A 433 5.44 21.95 14.89
C THR A 433 5.47 22.10 13.36
N ALA A 434 4.37 22.53 12.75
CA ALA A 434 4.28 22.75 11.31
C ALA A 434 5.26 23.83 10.83
N VAL A 435 5.44 24.94 11.55
CA VAL A 435 6.41 25.98 11.19
C VAL A 435 7.85 25.42 11.12
N PHE A 436 8.24 24.53 12.03
CA PHE A 436 9.58 23.91 12.00
C PHE A 436 9.77 22.94 10.82
N PHE A 437 8.76 22.12 10.52
CA PHE A 437 8.83 21.07 9.49
C PHE A 437 8.35 21.48 8.09
N LEU A 438 7.68 22.62 7.93
CA LEU A 438 7.15 23.10 6.65
C LEU A 438 8.24 23.32 5.59
N PRO A 439 9.41 23.93 5.89
CA PRO A 439 10.47 24.10 4.89
C PRO A 439 11.03 22.76 4.42
N GLN A 440 11.19 21.79 5.33
CA GLN A 440 11.58 20.41 5.00
C GLN A 440 10.57 19.74 4.07
N ASN A 441 9.29 19.74 4.47
CA ASN A 441 8.22 19.12 3.70
C ASN A 441 8.06 19.82 2.34
N LEU A 442 8.22 21.14 2.25
CA LEU A 442 8.15 21.89 0.99
C LEU A 442 9.30 21.52 0.04
N ALA A 443 10.54 21.45 0.53
CA ALA A 443 11.68 21.02 -0.29
C ALA A 443 11.48 19.62 -0.85
N MET A 444 11.06 18.67 -0.02
CA MET A 444 10.86 17.29 -0.45
C MET A 444 9.70 17.15 -1.46
N LEU A 445 8.63 17.94 -1.32
CA LEU A 445 7.58 18.07 -2.33
C LEU A 445 8.10 18.67 -3.64
N LEU A 446 8.88 19.76 -3.60
CA LEU A 446 9.51 20.36 -4.78
C LEU A 446 10.43 19.35 -5.48
N LEU A 447 11.20 18.56 -4.73
CA LEU A 447 12.07 17.51 -5.27
C LEU A 447 11.29 16.37 -5.92
N ALA A 448 10.20 15.90 -5.29
CA ALA A 448 9.34 14.89 -5.89
C ALA A 448 8.72 15.36 -7.22
N HIS A 449 8.30 16.64 -7.30
CA HIS A 449 7.83 17.24 -8.55
C HIS A 449 8.96 17.47 -9.56
N ALA A 450 10.17 17.83 -9.12
CA ALA A 450 11.35 18.01 -9.96
C ALA A 450 11.71 16.70 -10.67
N TYR A 451 11.76 15.58 -9.94
CA TYR A 451 11.92 14.25 -10.52
C TYR A 451 10.77 13.91 -11.49
N ARG A 452 9.50 14.04 -11.06
CA ARG A 452 8.36 13.57 -11.84
C ARG A 452 8.12 14.35 -13.15
N ARG A 453 8.63 15.59 -13.24
CA ARG A 453 8.59 16.48 -14.41
C ARG A 453 9.96 16.70 -15.08
N GLU A 454 11.01 16.02 -14.63
CA GLU A 454 12.42 16.21 -15.04
C GLU A 454 12.88 17.69 -15.01
N SER A 455 12.35 18.48 -14.07
CA SER A 455 12.52 19.93 -14.00
C SER A 455 13.74 20.35 -13.17
N ALA A 456 14.78 20.79 -13.87
CA ALA A 456 15.97 21.44 -13.30
C ALA A 456 15.68 22.79 -12.58
N GLU A 457 14.50 23.38 -12.75
CA GLU A 457 14.05 24.58 -12.04
C GLU A 457 13.49 24.22 -10.67
N LEU A 458 12.55 23.28 -10.61
CA LEU A 458 12.01 22.76 -9.34
C LEU A 458 13.11 22.12 -8.48
N GLY A 459 14.10 21.49 -9.11
CA GLY A 459 15.31 21.00 -8.45
C GLY A 459 16.13 22.13 -7.80
N ARG A 460 16.38 23.23 -8.53
CA ARG A 460 17.06 24.42 -7.98
C ARG A 460 16.25 25.09 -6.86
N LEU A 461 14.91 25.16 -6.98
CA LEU A 461 14.04 25.69 -5.92
C LEU A 461 14.07 24.79 -4.66
N SER A 462 14.03 23.47 -4.81
CA SER A 462 14.23 22.52 -3.71
C SER A 462 15.59 22.76 -3.03
N ALA A 463 16.67 22.87 -3.81
CA ALA A 463 18.00 23.12 -3.27
C ALA A 463 18.10 24.47 -2.53
N LEU A 464 17.46 25.52 -3.04
CA LEU A 464 17.39 26.83 -2.40
C LEU A 464 16.69 26.76 -1.04
N VAL A 465 15.56 26.08 -0.93
CA VAL A 465 14.85 25.86 0.34
C VAL A 465 15.72 25.06 1.30
N VAL A 466 16.36 23.97 0.85
CA VAL A 466 17.27 23.16 1.69
C VAL A 466 18.46 23.98 2.21
N GLN A 467 18.98 24.91 1.42
CA GLN A 467 20.08 25.80 1.83
C GLN A 467 19.64 26.82 2.89
N HIS A 468 18.47 27.43 2.73
CA HIS A 468 17.96 28.51 3.59
C HIS A 468 17.10 28.06 4.78
N SER A 469 16.98 26.74 5.03
CA SER A 469 16.21 26.17 6.14
C SER A 469 17.12 25.68 7.28
N PRO A 470 17.52 26.55 8.23
CA PRO A 470 18.35 26.14 9.37
C PRO A 470 17.59 25.26 10.39
N SER A 471 16.26 25.23 10.34
CA SER A 471 15.42 24.46 11.26
C SER A 471 15.28 22.97 10.92
N TRP A 472 15.88 22.50 9.82
CA TRP A 472 15.76 21.11 9.37
C TRP A 472 16.46 20.16 10.36
N PRO A 473 15.73 19.32 11.12
CA PRO A 473 16.30 18.60 12.26
C PRO A 473 16.87 17.25 11.83
N VAL A 474 17.93 17.25 11.01
CA VAL A 474 18.55 16.02 10.48
C VAL A 474 20.06 16.04 10.64
N VAL A 475 20.58 14.92 11.17
CA VAL A 475 22.00 14.56 11.20
C VAL A 475 22.60 14.73 9.80
N GLY A 476 23.75 15.40 9.69
CA GLY A 476 24.21 16.07 8.45
C GLY A 476 24.48 15.22 7.20
N SER A 477 24.13 13.94 7.18
CA SER A 477 24.18 13.04 6.03
C SER A 477 23.15 13.39 4.94
N ASP A 478 21.85 13.39 5.29
CA ASP A 478 20.78 13.38 4.27
C ASP A 478 20.65 14.71 3.52
N ARG A 479 21.06 15.82 4.13
CA ARG A 479 21.03 17.16 3.51
C ARG A 479 21.89 17.21 2.24
N ASP A 480 23.07 16.57 2.26
CA ASP A 480 23.93 16.50 1.08
C ASP A 480 23.29 15.60 -0.02
N LEU A 481 22.63 14.49 0.33
CA LEU A 481 21.90 13.66 -0.64
C LEU A 481 20.75 14.41 -1.30
N ILE A 482 19.93 15.12 -0.53
CA ILE A 482 18.79 15.89 -1.03
C ILE A 482 19.28 16.99 -1.99
N LEU A 483 20.39 17.67 -1.66
CA LEU A 483 21.02 18.65 -2.55
C LEU A 483 21.57 18.00 -3.83
N ALA A 484 22.29 16.88 -3.72
CA ALA A 484 22.81 16.15 -4.88
C ALA A 484 21.68 15.77 -5.84
N ARG A 485 20.63 15.15 -5.31
CA ARG A 485 19.46 14.67 -6.06
C ARG A 485 18.63 15.79 -6.67
N ALA A 486 18.49 16.92 -5.97
CA ALA A 486 17.79 18.11 -6.49
C ALA A 486 18.56 18.81 -7.62
N ILE A 487 19.89 18.78 -7.59
CA ILE A 487 20.74 19.46 -8.57
C ILE A 487 21.01 18.55 -9.79
N ALA A 488 21.09 17.22 -9.61
CA ALA A 488 21.46 16.25 -10.64
C ALA A 488 20.69 16.27 -11.99
N PRO A 489 19.41 16.69 -12.07
CA PRO A 489 18.73 16.86 -13.37
C PRO A 489 19.23 18.07 -14.18
N GLY A 490 19.73 19.12 -13.51
CA GLY A 490 20.15 20.36 -14.15
C GLY A 490 21.68 20.55 -14.23
N ASP A 491 22.39 20.13 -13.19
CA ASP A 491 23.85 20.13 -13.12
C ASP A 491 24.35 18.82 -12.48
N PRO A 492 24.53 17.76 -13.29
CA PRO A 492 25.04 16.49 -12.78
C PRO A 492 26.50 16.56 -12.28
N ALA A 493 27.27 17.59 -12.64
CA ALA A 493 28.63 17.79 -12.16
C ALA A 493 28.64 18.34 -10.73
N ALA A 494 27.87 19.40 -10.46
CA ALA A 494 27.71 19.96 -9.11
C ALA A 494 27.08 18.93 -8.15
N ALA A 495 26.11 18.13 -8.63
CA ALA A 495 25.55 17.03 -7.84
C ALA A 495 26.62 16.01 -7.37
N GLY A 496 27.63 15.74 -8.20
CA GLY A 496 28.77 14.87 -7.86
C GLY A 496 29.56 15.32 -6.62
N VAL A 497 29.62 16.64 -6.37
CA VAL A 497 30.29 17.21 -5.18
C VAL A 497 29.52 16.88 -3.90
N PHE A 498 28.18 16.97 -3.95
CA PHE A 498 27.32 16.65 -2.80
C PHE A 498 27.30 15.14 -2.52
N TYR A 499 27.21 14.29 -3.55
CA TYR A 499 27.38 12.84 -3.38
C TYR A 499 28.74 12.49 -2.77
N GLN A 500 29.83 13.13 -3.22
CA GLN A 500 31.16 12.91 -2.62
C GLN A 500 31.22 13.33 -1.15
N ARG A 501 30.57 14.44 -0.76
CA ARG A 501 30.51 14.88 0.64
C ARG A 501 29.71 13.92 1.52
N TYR A 502 28.63 13.32 1.00
CA TYR A 502 27.95 12.21 1.68
C TYR A 502 28.89 11.00 1.85
N LEU A 503 29.48 10.52 0.76
CA LEU A 503 30.32 9.31 0.75
C LEU A 503 31.58 9.44 1.63
N SER A 504 32.11 10.66 1.85
CA SER A 504 33.18 10.89 2.83
C SER A 504 32.79 10.61 4.29
N ARG A 505 31.49 10.49 4.59
CA ARG A 505 30.95 10.08 5.91
C ARG A 505 30.34 8.66 5.89
N SER A 506 29.93 8.19 4.72
CA SER A 506 29.28 6.89 4.52
C SER A 506 29.89 6.16 3.31
N PRO A 507 31.17 5.75 3.38
CA PRO A 507 31.93 5.29 2.21
C PRO A 507 31.48 3.94 1.63
N ALA A 508 30.75 3.14 2.42
CA ALA A 508 30.22 1.83 2.01
C ALA A 508 28.84 1.90 1.33
N ASP A 509 28.27 3.08 1.08
CA ASP A 509 26.96 3.21 0.44
C ASP A 509 27.04 3.03 -1.09
N ALA A 510 26.92 1.77 -1.52
CA ALA A 510 26.93 1.38 -2.92
C ALA A 510 25.79 2.00 -3.76
N ALA A 511 24.63 2.31 -3.17
CA ALA A 511 23.54 2.96 -3.88
C ALA A 511 23.91 4.40 -4.28
N ILE A 512 24.55 5.12 -3.35
CA ILE A 512 25.00 6.49 -3.60
C ILE A 512 26.25 6.53 -4.49
N HIS A 513 27.12 5.52 -4.43
CA HIS A 513 28.17 5.32 -5.45
C HIS A 513 27.56 5.11 -6.84
N TYR A 514 26.48 4.33 -6.98
CA TYR A 514 25.79 4.14 -8.27
C TYR A 514 25.12 5.43 -8.76
N GLU A 515 24.41 6.18 -7.90
CA GLU A 515 23.83 7.50 -8.24
C GLU A 515 24.91 8.50 -8.68
N ARG A 516 26.05 8.55 -7.97
CA ARG A 516 27.22 9.36 -8.32
C ARG A 516 27.80 8.95 -9.68
N GLY A 517 27.86 7.65 -9.96
CA GLY A 517 28.26 7.10 -11.26
C GLY A 517 27.33 7.58 -12.40
N LEU A 518 26.02 7.46 -12.23
CA LEU A 518 25.03 7.92 -13.21
C LEU A 518 25.01 9.45 -13.39
N ALA A 519 25.33 10.23 -12.36
CA ALA A 519 25.56 11.66 -12.49
C ALA A 519 26.82 11.94 -13.31
N ALA A 520 27.94 11.30 -12.98
CA ALA A 520 29.21 11.45 -13.69
C ALA A 520 29.13 11.06 -15.18
N ILE A 521 28.37 10.02 -15.55
CA ILE A 521 28.09 9.69 -16.97
C ILE A 521 27.40 10.86 -17.69
N ARG A 522 26.36 11.45 -17.07
CA ARG A 522 25.62 12.59 -17.63
C ARG A 522 26.47 13.87 -17.69
N ALA A 523 27.40 14.04 -16.76
CA ALA A 523 28.38 15.12 -16.74
C ALA A 523 29.59 14.89 -17.69
N GLY A 524 29.67 13.75 -18.39
CA GLY A 524 30.81 13.38 -19.24
C GLY A 524 32.09 12.99 -18.48
N GLN A 525 32.05 12.96 -17.15
CA GLN A 525 33.18 12.73 -16.24
C GLN A 525 33.55 11.24 -16.15
N THR A 526 33.98 10.63 -17.26
CA THR A 526 34.09 9.17 -17.36
C THR A 526 34.97 8.52 -16.29
N ALA A 527 36.14 9.08 -15.96
CA ALA A 527 37.00 8.51 -14.92
C ALA A 527 36.31 8.44 -13.54
N LEU A 528 35.54 9.49 -13.19
CA LEU A 528 34.77 9.55 -11.95
C LEU A 528 33.56 8.61 -11.98
N ALA A 529 32.93 8.45 -13.16
CA ALA A 529 31.88 7.45 -13.37
C ALA A 529 32.39 6.02 -13.16
N VAL A 530 33.54 5.69 -13.74
CA VAL A 530 34.18 4.37 -13.59
C VAL A 530 34.54 4.09 -12.14
N GLN A 531 35.18 5.04 -11.45
CA GLN A 531 35.52 4.91 -10.02
C GLN A 531 34.28 4.63 -9.16
N ALA A 532 33.21 5.41 -9.35
CA ALA A 532 32.00 5.28 -8.55
C ALA A 532 31.23 3.98 -8.87
N LEU A 533 31.16 3.57 -10.13
CA LEU A 533 30.51 2.31 -10.52
C LEU A 533 31.29 1.09 -10.00
N LEU A 534 32.63 1.11 -10.00
CA LEU A 534 33.42 0.03 -9.41
C LEU A 534 33.15 -0.10 -7.89
N ALA A 535 33.09 1.00 -7.15
CA ALA A 535 32.74 0.98 -5.73
C ALA A 535 31.28 0.51 -5.48
N ALA A 536 30.34 0.85 -6.37
CA ALA A 536 28.98 0.31 -6.31
C ALA A 536 28.93 -1.21 -6.56
N GLN A 537 29.83 -1.73 -7.40
CA GLN A 537 29.89 -3.14 -7.78
C GLN A 537 30.25 -4.09 -6.63
N GLU A 538 30.94 -3.59 -5.59
CA GLU A 538 31.34 -4.39 -4.43
C GLU A 538 30.14 -4.84 -3.57
N SER A 539 28.98 -4.20 -3.70
CA SER A 539 27.74 -4.62 -3.05
C SER A 539 26.92 -5.56 -3.94
N PRO A 540 26.50 -6.75 -3.45
CA PRO A 540 25.64 -7.67 -4.20
C PRO A 540 24.35 -7.05 -4.75
N GLY A 541 23.83 -6.00 -4.09
CA GLY A 541 22.60 -5.31 -4.47
C GLY A 541 22.70 -4.31 -5.63
N PHE A 542 23.91 -3.96 -6.07
CA PHE A 542 24.15 -3.05 -7.20
C PHE A 542 25.19 -3.59 -8.21
N ALA A 543 25.70 -4.81 -7.98
CA ALA A 543 26.74 -5.43 -8.80
C ALA A 543 26.34 -5.60 -10.28
N LEU A 544 25.08 -5.90 -10.57
CA LEU A 544 24.59 -6.14 -11.93
C LEU A 544 24.45 -4.83 -12.71
N GLU A 545 23.82 -3.84 -12.08
CA GLU A 545 23.53 -2.51 -12.59
C GLU A 545 24.82 -1.72 -12.82
N ALA A 546 25.76 -1.79 -11.87
CA ALA A 546 27.07 -1.16 -11.98
C ALA A 546 27.90 -1.75 -13.14
N ARG A 547 27.97 -3.08 -13.23
CA ARG A 547 28.62 -3.77 -14.37
C ARG A 547 28.00 -3.39 -15.70
N TYR A 548 26.67 -3.32 -15.78
CA TYR A 548 25.98 -2.90 -17.00
C TYR A 548 26.42 -1.50 -17.47
N GLN A 549 26.48 -0.49 -16.58
CA GLN A 549 26.93 0.85 -16.97
C GLN A 549 28.42 0.91 -17.31
N LEU A 550 29.28 0.12 -16.64
CA LEU A 550 30.71 -0.01 -16.98
C LEU A 550 30.91 -0.63 -18.38
N LEU A 551 30.17 -1.70 -18.69
CA LEU A 551 30.15 -2.34 -20.02
C LEU A 551 29.67 -1.36 -21.10
N ARG A 552 28.63 -0.57 -20.81
CA ARG A 552 28.12 0.47 -21.70
C ARG A 552 29.16 1.57 -21.97
N LEU A 553 29.95 1.99 -20.97
CA LEU A 553 31.04 2.95 -21.15
C LEU A 553 32.19 2.39 -21.99
N ARG A 554 32.54 1.09 -21.83
CA ARG A 554 33.55 0.42 -22.65
C ARG A 554 33.09 0.21 -24.10
N ALA A 555 31.82 -0.15 -24.32
CA ALA A 555 31.21 -0.21 -25.65
C ALA A 555 31.13 1.16 -26.36
N GLN A 556 31.11 2.26 -25.61
CA GLN A 556 31.19 3.63 -26.14
C GLN A 556 32.63 4.12 -26.37
N GLY A 557 33.65 3.26 -26.22
CA GLY A 557 35.06 3.62 -26.40
C GLY A 557 35.62 4.58 -25.34
N ARG A 558 34.91 4.78 -24.21
CA ARG A 558 35.30 5.73 -23.16
C ARG A 558 36.17 5.12 -22.06
N LEU A 559 36.45 3.82 -22.15
CA LEU A 559 37.36 3.06 -21.30
C LEU A 559 38.45 2.45 -22.19
N LEU A 560 39.71 2.81 -21.94
CA LEU A 560 40.84 2.07 -22.50
C LEU A 560 40.93 0.68 -21.84
N ALA A 561 41.38 -0.32 -22.60
CA ALA A 561 41.57 -1.66 -22.08
C ALA A 561 42.82 -1.74 -21.19
N PRO A 562 42.82 -2.56 -20.12
CA PRO A 562 44.07 -3.00 -19.48
C PRO A 562 44.90 -3.82 -20.47
N GLU A 563 46.20 -3.64 -20.47
CA GLU A 563 47.12 -4.43 -21.31
C GLU A 563 47.28 -5.86 -20.75
N ALA A 564 46.57 -6.83 -21.35
CA ALA A 564 46.72 -8.25 -21.04
C ALA A 564 46.41 -9.14 -22.26
N SER A 565 47.47 -9.58 -22.95
CA SER A 565 47.58 -10.81 -23.78
C SER A 565 46.37 -11.28 -24.63
N SER A 566 46.46 -10.99 -25.93
CA SER A 566 45.94 -11.67 -27.13
C SER A 566 45.86 -13.22 -27.15
N PRO A 567 45.24 -13.87 -28.16
CA PRO A 567 44.04 -13.51 -28.97
C PRO A 567 43.13 -14.73 -29.38
N GLN A 568 42.00 -14.45 -30.08
CA GLN A 568 41.13 -15.41 -30.81
C GLN A 568 40.28 -16.38 -29.93
N PRO A 569 39.11 -16.91 -30.39
CA PRO A 569 38.66 -17.15 -31.77
C PRO A 569 37.31 -16.53 -32.19
N LEU A 570 37.25 -15.99 -33.42
CA LEU A 570 36.03 -15.38 -34.00
C LEU A 570 35.67 -15.86 -35.41
N ALA A 571 36.48 -16.73 -36.04
CA ALA A 571 36.28 -17.18 -37.42
C ALA A 571 35.00 -18.02 -37.64
N VAL A 572 34.64 -18.87 -36.68
CA VAL A 572 33.52 -19.82 -36.77
C VAL A 572 32.13 -19.13 -36.76
N ILE A 573 32.05 -17.91 -36.24
CA ILE A 573 30.77 -17.20 -36.03
C ILE A 573 30.30 -16.44 -37.29
N ALA A 574 31.18 -16.28 -38.29
CA ALA A 574 30.91 -15.45 -39.48
C ALA A 574 29.79 -15.96 -40.40
N GLU A 575 29.47 -17.27 -40.35
CA GLU A 575 28.64 -17.95 -41.36
C GLU A 575 27.12 -17.84 -41.13
N MET A 576 26.66 -17.52 -39.91
CA MET A 576 25.30 -17.91 -39.47
C MET A 576 24.17 -16.85 -39.56
N THR A 577 24.40 -15.55 -39.91
CA THR A 577 23.45 -14.47 -39.50
C THR A 577 23.05 -13.36 -40.49
N GLY A 578 22.84 -13.64 -41.78
CA GLY A 578 22.18 -12.69 -42.68
C GLY A 578 20.65 -12.55 -42.44
N ARG A 579 20.01 -11.37 -42.34
CA ARG A 579 20.43 -10.03 -41.84
C ARG A 579 19.13 -9.37 -41.25
N PRO A 580 18.62 -8.12 -41.45
CA PRO A 580 19.21 -6.87 -41.93
C PRO A 580 18.98 -5.59 -41.06
N ARG A 581 18.05 -5.56 -40.06
CA ARG A 581 17.65 -4.34 -39.30
C ARG A 581 17.84 -4.37 -37.77
N LEU A 582 16.94 -4.92 -36.93
CA LEU A 582 17.16 -4.95 -35.46
C LEU A 582 18.46 -5.70 -35.09
N ARG A 583 18.89 -6.62 -35.96
CA ARG A 583 20.21 -7.26 -36.03
C ARG A 583 21.42 -6.34 -36.23
N ARG A 584 21.30 -5.00 -36.16
CA ARG A 584 22.44 -4.07 -36.39
C ARG A 584 23.21 -3.72 -35.12
N GLU A 585 22.53 -3.46 -34.01
CA GLU A 585 23.18 -3.04 -32.76
C GLU A 585 23.45 -4.20 -31.80
N ILE A 586 22.59 -5.24 -31.81
CA ILE A 586 22.79 -6.46 -31.02
C ILE A 586 24.19 -7.08 -31.29
N PRO A 587 24.67 -7.28 -32.54
CA PRO A 587 26.01 -7.84 -32.78
C PRO A 587 27.18 -6.88 -32.49
N ALA A 588 26.93 -5.65 -32.04
CA ALA A 588 27.95 -4.76 -31.47
C ALA A 588 27.99 -4.91 -29.95
N LEU A 589 26.82 -4.92 -29.29
CA LEU A 589 26.68 -5.21 -27.85
C LEU A 589 27.17 -6.62 -27.50
N THR A 590 26.81 -7.65 -28.29
CA THR A 590 27.26 -9.03 -28.07
C THR A 590 28.76 -9.19 -28.30
N ARG A 591 29.35 -8.50 -29.30
CA ARG A 591 30.82 -8.51 -29.47
C ARG A 591 31.52 -7.81 -28.31
N ALA A 592 31.06 -6.62 -27.92
CA ALA A 592 31.58 -5.95 -26.74
C ALA A 592 31.50 -6.86 -25.49
N LEU A 593 30.40 -7.58 -25.25
CA LEU A 593 30.27 -8.50 -24.12
C LEU A 593 31.24 -9.70 -24.19
N VAL A 594 31.62 -10.17 -25.39
CA VAL A 594 32.55 -11.30 -25.59
C VAL A 594 34.01 -10.83 -25.55
N ASP A 595 34.34 -9.74 -26.25
CA ASP A 595 35.69 -9.14 -26.36
C ASP A 595 36.18 -8.48 -25.04
N ILE A 596 35.36 -8.48 -23.98
CA ILE A 596 35.65 -7.87 -22.68
C ILE A 596 36.16 -8.85 -21.62
N GLY A 597 35.86 -10.16 -21.74
CA GLY A 597 36.49 -11.24 -20.95
C GLY A 597 36.23 -11.26 -19.43
N ALA A 598 35.26 -10.50 -18.91
CA ALA A 598 35.15 -10.17 -17.49
C ALA A 598 33.93 -10.76 -16.74
N LEU A 599 33.20 -11.72 -17.32
CA LEU A 599 32.00 -12.34 -16.73
C LEU A 599 31.97 -13.85 -16.97
N SER A 600 31.44 -14.62 -16.01
CA SER A 600 31.13 -16.03 -16.22
C SER A 600 29.97 -16.22 -17.23
N PRO A 601 29.84 -17.41 -17.85
CA PRO A 601 28.73 -17.71 -18.76
C PRO A 601 27.32 -17.61 -18.14
N GLU A 602 27.20 -17.61 -16.81
CA GLU A 602 25.92 -17.38 -16.14
C GLU A 602 25.66 -15.88 -15.91
N GLU A 603 26.65 -15.12 -15.43
CA GLU A 603 26.55 -13.67 -15.26
C GLU A 603 26.31 -12.96 -16.60
N GLY A 604 26.97 -13.39 -17.67
CA GLY A 604 26.74 -12.86 -19.02
C GLY A 604 25.29 -13.05 -19.50
N ARG A 605 24.68 -14.20 -19.17
CA ARG A 605 23.24 -14.46 -19.46
C ARG A 605 22.33 -13.59 -18.60
N ARG A 606 22.65 -13.38 -17.31
CA ARG A 606 21.89 -12.48 -16.41
C ARG A 606 21.94 -11.02 -16.90
N VAL A 607 23.11 -10.52 -17.30
CA VAL A 607 23.27 -9.17 -17.89
C VAL A 607 22.51 -9.04 -19.21
N LEU A 608 22.53 -10.07 -20.07
CA LEU A 608 21.80 -10.05 -21.34
C LEU A 608 20.27 -10.08 -21.14
N ALA A 609 19.77 -10.85 -20.18
CA ALA A 609 18.35 -10.88 -19.84
C ALA A 609 17.86 -9.52 -19.32
N PHE A 610 18.61 -8.89 -18.40
CA PHE A 610 18.34 -7.55 -17.88
C PHE A 610 18.30 -6.49 -19.00
N LEU A 611 19.26 -6.56 -19.94
CA LEU A 611 19.30 -5.73 -21.16
C LEU A 611 18.02 -5.87 -22.02
N LEU A 612 17.61 -7.10 -22.31
CA LEU A 612 16.44 -7.40 -23.14
C LEU A 612 15.13 -6.98 -22.45
N PHE A 613 15.02 -7.19 -21.14
CA PHE A 613 13.86 -6.82 -20.34
C PHE A 613 13.64 -5.30 -20.29
N HIS A 614 14.71 -4.52 -20.12
CA HIS A 614 14.61 -3.06 -20.05
C HIS A 614 14.24 -2.39 -21.39
N GLN A 615 14.59 -2.96 -22.54
CA GLN A 615 14.19 -2.43 -23.86
C GLN A 615 12.84 -2.99 -24.34
N HIS A 616 12.55 -4.28 -24.10
CA HIS A 616 11.39 -4.97 -24.67
C HIS A 616 10.64 -5.84 -23.64
N ARG A 617 9.96 -5.18 -22.70
CA ARG A 617 9.08 -5.77 -21.65
C ARG A 617 8.12 -6.88 -22.13
N ALA A 618 7.72 -6.90 -23.41
CA ALA A 618 6.78 -7.87 -23.97
C ALA A 618 7.43 -9.09 -24.67
N GLU A 619 8.76 -9.11 -24.84
CA GLU A 619 9.46 -10.18 -25.57
C GLU A 619 10.46 -10.96 -24.71
N ALA A 620 10.99 -10.38 -23.63
CA ALA A 620 11.91 -11.04 -22.72
C ALA A 620 11.38 -12.39 -22.16
N GLY A 621 10.06 -12.50 -21.95
CA GLY A 621 9.40 -13.74 -21.52
C GLY A 621 9.36 -14.87 -22.56
N ARG A 622 9.92 -14.69 -23.77
CA ARG A 622 10.14 -15.74 -24.79
C ARG A 622 11.63 -15.97 -25.09
N LEU A 623 12.51 -15.48 -24.22
CA LEU A 623 13.97 -15.59 -24.29
C LEU A 623 14.58 -16.10 -22.96
N LEU A 624 13.73 -16.51 -22.01
CA LEU A 624 14.08 -17.13 -20.73
C LEU A 624 13.59 -18.58 -20.63
N ASP A 625 12.73 -19.02 -21.56
CA ASP A 625 12.44 -20.41 -21.91
C ASP A 625 13.35 -20.85 -23.07
#